data_AF-A0A956KNG5-F1
#
_entry.id   AF-A0A956KNG5-F1
#
_cell.length_a   1.000
_cell.length_b   1.000
_cell.length_c   1.000
_cell.angle_alpha   90.00
_cell.angle_beta   90.00
_cell.angle_gamma   90.00
#
_symmetry.space_group_name_H-M   'P 1'
#
loop_
_entity.id
_entity.type
_entity.pdbx_description
1 polymer ?
#
loop_
_entity_poly.entity_id
_entity_poly.type
_entity_poly.pdbx_seq_one_letter_code
_entity_poly.pdbx_strand_id
1 'polypeptide(L)'
;FNTMAHASGDYFVGLRPRLSKRAKAQAIVDAFSYLERPYDFDFDFATDHALVCTELVWRAYRPAEGKDGLLLPLAVVAGRQTLPANDIAALYAREAGSEHAQFDFIYFIDAVEKQHRAVVSDEAAFLGTHTRTKWDYRKQ
;
A
#
# COMPACT_ATOMS: atom_id res chain seq x y z
N PHE A 1 10.09 19.75 -1.08
CA PHE A 1 8.61 19.66 -0.97
C PHE A 1 8.23 18.20 -0.96
N ASN A 2 7.59 17.70 0.09
CA ASN A 2 6.89 16.43 0.04
C ASN A 2 5.39 16.70 0.23
N THR A 3 4.54 15.84 -0.33
CA THR A 3 3.08 15.98 -0.23
C THR A 3 2.52 15.42 1.07
N MET A 4 3.38 15.06 2.04
CA MET A 4 2.95 14.42 3.29
C MET A 4 2.03 15.32 4.11
N ALA A 5 2.26 16.64 4.10
CA ALA A 5 1.37 17.61 4.74
C ALA A 5 -0.04 17.70 4.10
N HIS A 6 -0.19 17.16 2.88
CA HIS A 6 -1.45 17.12 2.15
C HIS A 6 -2.01 15.69 2.02
N ALA A 7 -1.35 14.69 2.62
CA ALA A 7 -1.89 13.35 2.69
C ALA A 7 -3.07 13.35 3.67
N SER A 8 -4.26 13.07 3.18
CA SER A 8 -5.46 12.87 3.98
C SER A 8 -5.92 11.41 3.88
N GLY A 9 -6.40 10.88 4.99
CA GLY A 9 -6.94 9.53 5.06
C GLY A 9 -7.42 9.23 6.47
N ASP A 10 -8.41 8.37 6.58
CA ASP A 10 -8.96 7.95 7.88
C ASP A 10 -7.97 7.04 8.63
N TYR A 11 -7.13 6.31 7.88
CA TYR A 11 -6.16 5.36 8.44
C TYR A 11 -4.80 5.51 7.77
N PHE A 12 -3.73 5.24 8.50
CA PHE A 12 -2.36 5.20 7.96
C PHE A 12 -1.57 4.02 8.53
N VAL A 13 -0.89 3.28 7.65
CA VAL A 13 0.06 2.24 8.05
C VAL A 13 1.41 2.44 7.37
N GLY A 14 2.48 2.28 8.14
CA GLY A 14 3.84 2.18 7.65
C GLY A 14 4.26 0.71 7.58
N LEU A 15 4.57 0.23 6.37
CA LEU A 15 5.08 -1.11 6.12
C LEU A 15 6.48 -1.04 5.50
N ARG A 16 7.40 -1.88 5.96
CA ARG A 16 8.76 -1.97 5.41
C ARG A 16 8.93 -3.26 4.62
N PRO A 17 9.30 -3.22 3.33
CA PRO A 17 9.60 -4.43 2.56
C PRO A 17 10.73 -5.25 3.19
N ARG A 18 10.55 -6.57 3.28
CA ARG A 18 11.58 -7.55 3.67
C ARG A 18 12.47 -7.93 2.48
N LEU A 19 13.06 -6.92 1.86
CA LEU A 19 13.96 -7.06 0.73
C LEU A 19 15.39 -6.63 1.10
N SER A 20 16.36 -7.11 0.31
CA SER A 20 17.75 -6.68 0.41
C SER A 20 17.89 -5.18 0.20
N LYS A 21 18.96 -4.58 0.75
CA LYS A 21 19.25 -3.14 0.53
C LYS A 21 19.39 -2.82 -0.96
N ARG A 22 19.96 -3.74 -1.75
CA ARG A 22 20.11 -3.61 -3.20
C ARG A 22 18.74 -3.54 -3.89
N ALA A 23 17.84 -4.48 -3.59
CA ALA A 23 16.49 -4.51 -4.17
C ALA A 23 15.69 -3.24 -3.82
N LYS A 24 15.78 -2.76 -2.57
CA LYS A 24 15.17 -1.49 -2.14
C LYS A 24 15.75 -0.29 -2.90
N ALA A 25 17.06 -0.23 -3.10
CA ALA A 25 17.71 0.84 -3.85
C ALA A 25 17.29 0.82 -5.33
N GLN A 26 17.25 -0.36 -5.95
CA GLN A 26 16.75 -0.53 -7.32
C GLN A 26 15.28 -0.08 -7.43
N ALA A 27 14.42 -0.44 -6.48
CA ALA A 27 13.03 0.03 -6.47
C ALA A 27 12.91 1.56 -6.37
N ILE A 28 13.75 2.22 -5.57
CA ILE A 28 13.78 3.68 -5.49
C ILE A 28 14.23 4.29 -6.83
N VAL A 29 15.29 3.76 -7.45
CA VAL A 29 15.76 4.21 -8.77
C VAL A 29 14.67 4.04 -9.83
N ASP A 30 14.02 2.87 -9.85
CA ASP A 30 12.92 2.58 -10.78
C ASP A 30 11.75 3.55 -10.56
N ALA A 31 11.41 3.88 -9.32
CA ALA A 31 10.37 4.86 -9.01
C ALA A 31 10.66 6.23 -9.64
N PHE A 32 11.92 6.67 -9.69
CA PHE A 32 12.30 7.94 -10.34
C PHE A 32 12.16 7.91 -11.86
N SER A 33 12.15 6.75 -12.50
CA SER A 33 11.88 6.65 -13.96
C SER A 33 10.44 7.03 -14.33
N TYR A 34 9.58 7.15 -13.33
CA TYR A 34 8.18 7.57 -13.46
C TYR A 34 7.94 9.02 -13.02
N LEU A 35 9.00 9.77 -12.69
CA LEU A 35 8.89 11.18 -12.33
C LEU A 35 8.20 11.96 -13.47
N GLU A 36 7.43 12.99 -13.10
CA GLU A 36 6.67 13.85 -14.00
C GLU A 36 5.48 13.21 -14.72
N ARG A 37 5.23 11.90 -14.54
CA ARG A 37 3.99 11.30 -15.03
C ARG A 37 2.78 11.84 -14.26
N PRO A 38 1.69 12.22 -14.95
CA PRO A 38 0.47 12.68 -14.30
C PRO A 38 -0.19 11.57 -13.46
N TYR A 39 -1.06 11.95 -12.54
CA TYR A 39 -1.83 11.00 -11.74
C TYR A 39 -2.97 10.39 -12.55
N ASP A 40 -3.12 9.07 -12.50
CA ASP A 40 -4.22 8.36 -13.14
C ASP A 40 -5.43 8.28 -12.20
N PHE A 41 -6.50 9.01 -12.54
CA PHE A 41 -7.78 8.98 -11.82
C PHE A 41 -8.74 7.90 -12.34
N ASP A 42 -8.41 7.23 -13.44
CA ASP A 42 -9.15 6.10 -13.99
C ASP A 42 -8.79 4.78 -13.28
N PHE A 43 -7.71 4.76 -12.51
CA PHE A 43 -7.25 3.60 -11.75
C PHE A 43 -6.96 2.36 -12.64
N ASP A 44 -6.38 2.57 -13.82
CA ASP A 44 -6.12 1.54 -14.82
C ASP A 44 -4.63 1.33 -15.10
N PHE A 45 -4.08 0.23 -14.57
CA PHE A 45 -2.65 -0.10 -14.70
C PHE A 45 -2.29 -0.53 -16.13
N ALA A 46 -3.27 -0.67 -17.04
CA ALA A 46 -3.03 -0.97 -18.45
C ALA A 46 -2.42 0.21 -19.22
N THR A 47 -2.59 1.44 -18.72
CA THR A 47 -2.05 2.64 -19.35
C THR A 47 -0.75 3.08 -18.67
N ASP A 48 0.17 3.69 -19.41
CA ASP A 48 1.49 4.12 -18.88
C ASP A 48 1.73 5.63 -18.94
N HIS A 49 0.77 6.39 -19.51
CA HIS A 49 0.84 7.84 -19.65
C HIS A 49 0.46 8.60 -18.37
N ALA A 50 -0.17 7.92 -17.40
CA ALA A 50 -0.47 8.40 -16.06
C ALA A 50 -0.29 7.25 -15.06
N LEU A 51 -0.16 7.52 -13.76
CA LEU A 51 0.05 6.48 -12.73
C LEU A 51 -0.83 6.65 -11.50
N VAL A 52 -1.30 5.53 -10.99
CA VAL A 52 -1.91 5.45 -9.65
C VAL A 52 -0.80 5.39 -8.58
N CYS A 53 -1.07 5.88 -7.37
CA CYS A 53 -0.10 5.83 -6.27
C CYS A 53 0.36 4.39 -5.93
N THR A 54 -0.54 3.41 -5.94
CA THR A 54 -0.21 1.99 -5.72
C THR A 54 0.43 1.34 -6.94
N GLU A 55 0.20 1.87 -8.14
CA GLU A 55 0.86 1.43 -9.36
C GLU A 55 2.34 1.75 -9.35
N LEU A 56 2.71 2.97 -8.91
CA LEU A 56 4.11 3.33 -8.73
C LEU A 56 4.82 2.33 -7.81
N VAL A 57 4.19 1.97 -6.69
CA VAL A 57 4.72 0.97 -5.75
C VAL A 57 4.83 -0.40 -6.43
N TRP A 58 3.79 -0.85 -7.13
CA TRP A 58 3.80 -2.13 -7.84
C TRP A 58 4.89 -2.19 -8.92
N ARG A 59 4.98 -1.19 -9.79
CA ARG A 59 6.00 -1.10 -10.85
C ARG A 59 7.41 -1.00 -10.27
N ALA A 60 7.60 -0.21 -9.22
CA ALA A 60 8.89 -0.03 -8.57
C ALA A 60 9.35 -1.27 -7.79
N TYR A 61 8.46 -2.09 -7.25
CA TYR A 61 8.84 -3.25 -6.44
C TYR A 61 8.62 -4.60 -7.12
N ARG A 62 8.03 -4.68 -8.31
CA ARG A 62 7.85 -5.97 -9.00
C ARG A 62 9.20 -6.67 -9.26
N PRO A 63 9.25 -8.01 -9.16
CA PRO A 63 10.44 -8.78 -9.54
C PRO A 63 10.83 -8.53 -11.00
N ALA A 64 12.14 -8.52 -11.26
CA ALA A 64 12.71 -8.42 -12.60
C ALA A 64 14.04 -9.18 -12.65
N GLU A 65 14.62 -9.32 -13.84
CA GLU A 65 15.93 -9.95 -13.98
C GLU A 65 16.99 -9.24 -13.11
N GLY A 66 17.64 -9.98 -12.21
CA GLY A 66 18.64 -9.43 -11.28
C GLY A 66 18.07 -8.54 -10.16
N LYS A 67 16.76 -8.59 -9.91
CA LYS A 67 16.07 -7.82 -8.86
C LYS A 67 14.95 -8.64 -8.20
N ASP A 68 15.17 -8.98 -6.93
CA ASP A 68 14.10 -9.48 -6.05
C ASP A 68 13.02 -8.41 -5.87
N GLY A 69 11.79 -8.82 -5.61
CA GLY A 69 10.67 -7.90 -5.54
C GLY A 69 9.54 -8.38 -4.63
N LEU A 70 8.49 -7.56 -4.59
CA LEU A 70 7.24 -7.86 -3.92
C LEU A 70 6.28 -8.56 -4.89
N LEU A 71 5.70 -9.65 -4.44
CA LEU A 71 4.60 -10.35 -5.08
C LEU A 71 3.28 -9.71 -4.63
N LEU A 72 2.92 -8.62 -5.30
CA LEU A 72 1.68 -7.89 -5.09
C LEU A 72 0.66 -8.27 -6.18
N PRO A 73 -0.35 -9.09 -5.86
CA PRO A 73 -1.33 -9.55 -6.85
C PRO A 73 -2.22 -8.39 -7.29
N LEU A 74 -2.37 -8.20 -8.60
CA LEU A 74 -3.33 -7.24 -9.15
C LEU A 74 -4.74 -7.81 -9.09
N ALA A 75 -5.71 -6.97 -8.77
CA ALA A 75 -7.13 -7.25 -8.84
C ALA A 75 -7.73 -6.70 -10.14
N VAL A 76 -8.88 -7.24 -10.54
CA VAL A 76 -9.69 -6.68 -11.62
C VAL A 76 -10.93 -6.02 -11.00
N VAL A 77 -11.04 -4.70 -11.13
CA VAL A 77 -12.16 -3.91 -10.62
C VAL A 77 -12.81 -3.20 -11.79
N ALA A 78 -14.10 -3.45 -12.00
CA ALA A 78 -14.86 -2.90 -13.14
C ALA A 78 -14.15 -3.09 -14.51
N GLY A 79 -13.48 -4.23 -14.70
CA GLY A 79 -12.75 -4.57 -15.94
C GLY A 79 -11.34 -3.99 -16.06
N ARG A 80 -10.87 -3.21 -15.08
CA ARG A 80 -9.53 -2.60 -15.06
C ARG A 80 -8.60 -3.35 -14.11
N GLN A 81 -7.33 -3.50 -14.50
CA GLN A 81 -6.31 -4.07 -13.61
C GLN A 81 -5.84 -2.98 -12.63
N THR A 82 -5.85 -3.29 -11.35
CA THR A 82 -5.49 -2.32 -10.30
C THR A 82 -4.95 -3.01 -9.05
N LEU A 83 -4.37 -2.23 -8.14
CA LEU A 83 -3.95 -2.67 -6.82
C LEU A 83 -4.54 -1.73 -5.77
N PRO A 84 -5.71 -2.05 -5.19
CA PRO A 84 -6.26 -1.29 -4.08
C PRO A 84 -5.31 -1.31 -2.88
N ALA A 85 -5.15 -0.18 -2.19
CA ALA A 85 -4.31 -0.13 -0.98
C ALA A 85 -4.79 -1.11 0.11
N ASN A 86 -6.12 -1.35 0.19
CA ASN A 86 -6.70 -2.31 1.12
C ASN A 86 -6.29 -3.76 0.81
N ASP A 87 -5.96 -4.08 -0.44
CA ASP A 87 -5.50 -5.42 -0.81
C ASP A 87 -4.06 -5.66 -0.34
N ILE A 88 -3.25 -4.61 -0.20
CA ILE A 88 -1.93 -4.67 0.45
C ILE A 88 -2.10 -4.93 1.96
N ALA A 89 -3.06 -4.28 2.61
CA ALA A 89 -3.37 -4.55 4.02
C ALA A 89 -3.91 -5.98 4.23
N ALA A 90 -4.78 -6.45 3.35
CA ALA A 90 -5.26 -7.83 3.37
C ALA A 90 -4.14 -8.85 3.10
N LEU A 91 -3.21 -8.54 2.20
CA LEU A 91 -2.00 -9.36 1.96
C LEU A 91 -1.16 -9.45 3.22
N TYR A 92 -0.87 -8.31 3.86
CA TYR A 92 -0.14 -8.27 5.13
C TYR A 92 -0.80 -9.17 6.19
N ALA A 93 -2.12 -9.03 6.36
CA ALA A 93 -2.87 -9.81 7.34
C ALA A 93 -2.83 -11.33 7.06
N ARG A 94 -2.91 -11.74 5.78
CA ARG A 94 -2.79 -13.16 5.40
C ARG A 94 -1.40 -13.75 5.65
N GLU A 95 -0.36 -12.93 5.50
CA GLU A 95 1.03 -13.33 5.69
C GLU A 95 1.50 -13.22 7.15
N ALA A 96 0.67 -12.69 8.05
CA ALA A 96 1.05 -12.46 9.45
C ALA A 96 1.54 -13.76 10.12
N GLY A 97 2.75 -13.71 10.69
CA GLY A 97 3.40 -14.86 11.32
C GLY A 97 4.04 -15.87 10.36
N SER A 98 3.94 -15.65 9.05
CA SER A 98 4.60 -16.50 8.04
C SER A 98 6.09 -16.14 7.87
N GLU A 99 6.93 -17.16 7.65
CA GLU A 99 8.32 -16.96 7.23
C GLU A 99 8.42 -16.28 5.85
N HIS A 100 7.37 -16.39 5.04
CA HIS A 100 7.29 -15.77 3.70
C HIS A 100 6.68 -14.37 3.70
N ALA A 101 6.39 -13.78 4.87
CA ALA A 101 5.83 -12.44 4.93
C ALA A 101 6.75 -11.43 4.22
N GLN A 102 6.16 -10.58 3.40
CA GLN A 102 6.89 -9.65 2.54
C GLN A 102 7.19 -8.31 3.21
N PHE A 103 6.58 -8.05 4.37
CA PHE A 103 6.65 -6.76 5.06
C PHE A 103 6.89 -6.92 6.56
N ASP A 104 7.54 -5.92 7.15
CA ASP A 104 7.55 -5.66 8.59
C ASP A 104 6.59 -4.51 8.92
N PHE A 105 5.81 -4.67 9.98
CA PHE A 105 5.08 -3.57 10.60
C PHE A 105 6.04 -2.51 11.14
N ILE A 106 5.76 -1.23 10.86
CA ILE A 106 6.52 -0.10 11.39
C ILE A 106 5.65 0.77 12.28
N TYR A 107 4.45 1.12 11.81
CA TYR A 107 3.59 2.08 12.51
C TYR A 107 2.15 2.00 12.03
N PHE A 108 1.20 2.31 12.90
CA PHE A 108 -0.21 2.41 12.53
C PHE A 108 -0.90 3.57 13.26
N ILE A 109 -1.67 4.33 12.49
CA ILE A 109 -2.60 5.34 12.98
C ILE A 109 -4.00 4.86 12.60
N ASP A 110 -4.79 4.55 13.63
CA ASP A 110 -6.19 4.18 13.51
C ASP A 110 -7.09 5.42 13.63
N ALA A 111 -8.29 5.38 13.06
CA ALA A 111 -9.33 6.38 13.31
C ALA A 111 -10.43 5.80 14.20
N VAL A 112 -10.84 6.59 15.19
CA VAL A 112 -12.02 6.34 16.01
C VAL A 112 -13.11 7.31 15.57
N GLU A 113 -13.89 6.91 14.56
CA GLU A 113 -14.90 7.77 13.91
C GLU A 113 -15.84 8.42 14.92
N LYS A 114 -16.43 7.65 15.85
CA LYS A 114 -17.34 8.17 16.89
C LYS A 114 -16.74 9.29 17.74
N GLN A 115 -15.42 9.33 17.87
CA GLN A 115 -14.69 10.28 18.70
C GLN A 115 -13.97 11.34 17.87
N HIS A 116 -14.11 11.29 16.54
CA HIS A 116 -13.50 12.23 15.58
C HIS A 116 -11.99 12.40 15.84
N ARG A 117 -11.29 11.30 16.16
CA ARG A 117 -9.87 11.32 16.50
C ARG A 117 -9.07 10.25 15.77
N ALA A 118 -7.82 10.59 15.46
CA ALA A 118 -6.79 9.65 15.06
C ALA A 118 -5.99 9.21 16.30
N VAL A 119 -5.62 7.94 16.36
CA VAL A 119 -4.87 7.35 17.47
C VAL A 119 -3.75 6.50 16.95
N VAL A 120 -2.58 6.59 17.60
CA VAL A 120 -1.52 5.62 17.38
C VAL A 120 -1.99 4.28 17.94
N SER A 121 -1.88 3.23 17.15
CA SER A 121 -2.30 1.89 17.54
C SER A 121 -1.25 0.85 17.13
N ASP A 122 -1.53 -0.42 17.40
CA ASP A 122 -0.58 -1.51 17.25
C ASP A 122 -0.87 -2.37 15.99
N GLU A 123 0.01 -3.34 15.75
CA GLU A 123 -0.12 -4.29 14.65
C GLU A 123 -1.39 -5.14 14.78
N ALA A 124 -1.77 -5.53 16.01
CA ALA A 124 -2.95 -6.34 16.24
C ALA A 124 -4.23 -5.62 15.80
N ALA A 125 -4.33 -4.31 16.08
CA ALA A 125 -5.43 -3.48 15.59
C ALA A 125 -5.42 -3.34 14.06
N PHE A 126 -4.24 -3.22 13.45
CA PHE A 126 -4.06 -3.12 12.00
C PHE A 126 -4.50 -4.39 11.26
N LEU A 127 -4.17 -5.58 11.77
CA LEU A 127 -4.48 -6.86 11.10
C LEU A 127 -5.97 -7.02 10.75
N GLY A 128 -6.88 -6.44 11.52
CA GLY A 128 -8.32 -6.51 11.27
C GLY A 128 -8.88 -5.40 10.37
N THR A 129 -8.13 -4.36 10.03
CA THR A 129 -8.68 -3.14 9.40
C THR A 129 -9.22 -3.39 8.01
N HIS A 130 -8.61 -4.30 7.25
CA HIS A 130 -8.99 -4.55 5.85
C HIS A 130 -10.40 -5.12 5.69
N THR A 131 -11.01 -5.60 6.78
CA THR A 131 -12.38 -6.12 6.83
C THR A 131 -13.42 -5.09 7.27
N ARG A 132 -12.98 -3.91 7.72
CA ARG A 132 -13.88 -2.84 8.15
C ARG A 132 -14.62 -2.30 6.95
N THR A 133 -15.92 -2.07 7.10
CA THR A 133 -16.70 -1.34 6.11
C THR A 133 -16.28 0.13 6.10
N LYS A 134 -16.41 0.80 4.94
CA LYS A 134 -16.17 2.24 4.81
C LYS A 134 -16.94 3.09 5.84
N TRP A 135 -18.04 2.56 6.33
CA TRP A 135 -18.86 3.17 7.36
C TRP A 135 -18.87 2.24 8.57
N ASP A 136 -18.15 2.60 9.63
CA ASP A 136 -18.06 1.76 10.83
C ASP A 136 -19.27 2.02 11.74
N TYR A 137 -20.44 1.54 11.33
CA TYR A 137 -21.66 1.64 12.15
C TYR A 137 -21.63 0.74 13.39
N ARG A 138 -20.60 -0.12 13.54
CA ARG A 138 -20.57 -1.21 14.52
C ARG A 138 -19.20 -1.35 15.18
N LYS A 139 -18.97 -0.53 16.21
CA LYS A 139 -18.41 -1.01 17.48
C LYS A 139 -19.15 -0.33 18.63
N GLN A 140 -19.75 -1.13 19.51
CA GLN A 140 -20.51 -0.67 20.68
C GLN A 140 -19.64 0.23 21.56
#